data_AF-A0A959Z1I1-F1
#
_entry.id   AF-A0A959Z1I1-F1
#
_cell.length_a   1.000
_cell.length_b   1.000
_cell.length_c   1.000
_cell.angle_alpha   90.00
_cell.angle_beta   90.00
_cell.angle_gamma   90.00
#
_symmetry.space_group_name_H-M   'P 1'
#
loop_
_entity.id
_entity.type
_entity.pdbx_description
1 polymer ?
#
loop_
_entity_poly.entity_id
_entity_poly.type
_entity_poly.pdbx_seq_one_letter_code
_entity_poly.pdbx_strand_id
1 'polypeptide(L)'
;LYDRPWMALVKTRMGTTSANLWRRVAVEAAGGWDEDLASSQDYELLFRMLRKGARVAWDRQVATRVLKRATGSISRTDERANWERYVALRKAMKDHLLAQDPSAYAEEVAAIDQYLFMALRILATYDLDAAVAEFRRSISPGFVPHVGRAITERYVLLYNLLGFAGAEKALRLRKGPSHPAP
;
A
#
# COMPACT_ATOMS: atom_id res chain seq x y z
N LEU A 1 7.07 -5.05 15.04
CA LEU A 1 7.27 -4.02 13.99
C LEU A 1 8.65 -3.39 14.12
N TYR A 2 9.08 -3.03 15.32
CA TYR A 2 10.31 -2.26 15.54
C TYR A 2 11.60 -2.95 15.02
N ASP A 3 11.67 -4.28 15.03
CA ASP A 3 12.82 -5.03 14.47
C ASP A 3 12.61 -5.52 13.03
N ARG A 4 11.52 -5.09 12.38
CA ARG A 4 11.14 -5.54 11.03
C ARG A 4 10.88 -4.32 10.12
N PRO A 5 11.94 -3.65 9.65
CA PRO A 5 11.82 -2.41 8.89
C PRO A 5 11.01 -2.60 7.60
N TRP A 6 11.20 -3.72 6.89
CA TRP A 6 10.41 -4.06 5.71
C TRP A 6 8.91 -4.20 6.01
N MET A 7 8.55 -4.94 7.06
CA MET A 7 7.17 -5.06 7.51
C MET A 7 6.56 -3.71 7.90
N ALA A 8 7.34 -2.84 8.56
CA ALA A 8 6.89 -1.50 8.91
C ALA A 8 6.67 -0.62 7.67
N LEU A 9 7.53 -0.73 6.66
CA LEU A 9 7.41 -0.03 5.39
C LEU A 9 6.12 -0.44 4.65
N VAL A 10 5.92 -1.76 4.49
CA VAL A 10 4.74 -2.35 3.85
C VAL A 10 3.45 -1.84 4.49
N LYS A 11 3.40 -1.87 5.83
CA LYS A 11 2.22 -1.50 6.63
C LYS A 11 1.99 0.01 6.75
N THR A 12 2.79 0.86 6.11
CA THR A 12 2.77 2.32 6.30
C THR A 12 2.95 2.76 7.75
N ARG A 13 3.94 2.18 8.44
CA ARG A 13 4.20 2.43 9.87
C ARG A 13 5.59 3.00 10.15
N MET A 14 6.23 3.63 9.18
CA MET A 14 7.58 4.23 9.31
C MET A 14 7.56 5.75 9.50
N GLY A 15 6.43 6.33 9.92
CA GLY A 15 6.28 7.77 10.03
C GLY A 15 6.15 8.47 8.68
N THR A 16 6.44 9.77 8.67
CA THR A 16 6.40 10.70 7.53
C THR A 16 7.55 11.69 7.68
N THR A 17 7.78 12.53 6.67
CA THR A 17 8.84 13.55 6.67
C THR A 17 8.88 14.38 7.97
N SER A 18 7.73 14.81 8.48
CA SER A 18 7.64 15.61 9.72
C SER A 18 7.94 14.85 11.02
N ALA A 19 7.93 13.51 11.00
CA ALA A 19 8.09 12.68 12.20
C ALA A 19 9.43 11.92 12.22
N ASN A 20 10.18 11.95 11.11
CA ASN A 20 11.41 11.19 10.96
C ASN A 20 12.64 12.10 11.03
N LEU A 21 13.70 11.58 11.68
CA LEU A 21 15.05 12.14 11.56
C LEU A 21 15.83 11.35 10.52
N TRP A 22 16.47 12.07 9.60
CA TRP A 22 17.09 11.49 8.42
C TRP A 22 18.61 11.59 8.50
N ARG A 23 19.28 10.45 8.42
CA ARG A 23 20.74 10.44 8.28
C ARG A 23 21.08 10.90 6.86
N ARG A 24 21.70 12.08 6.76
CA ARG A 24 22.09 12.72 5.48
C ARG A 24 22.70 11.74 4.47
N VAL A 25 23.76 11.02 4.87
CA VAL A 25 24.47 10.09 3.97
C VAL A 25 23.57 8.98 3.42
N ALA A 26 22.54 8.56 4.16
CA ALA A 26 21.61 7.53 3.70
C ALA A 26 20.57 8.09 2.71
N VAL A 27 20.15 9.35 2.89
CA VAL A 27 19.28 10.05 1.94
C VAL A 27 20.02 10.33 0.63
N GLU A 28 21.24 10.84 0.71
CA GLU A 28 22.09 11.11 -0.47
C GLU A 28 22.38 9.81 -1.24
N ALA A 29 22.69 8.70 -0.54
CA ALA A 29 22.89 7.40 -1.16
C ALA A 29 21.63 6.82 -1.84
N ALA A 30 20.44 7.24 -1.39
CA ALA A 30 19.18 6.89 -2.03
C ALA A 30 18.86 7.80 -3.23
N GLY A 31 19.48 8.98 -3.33
CA GLY A 31 19.24 9.98 -4.38
C GLY A 31 18.23 11.07 -4.00
N GLY A 32 17.93 11.27 -2.72
CA GLY A 32 17.00 12.32 -2.27
C GLY A 32 15.53 12.03 -2.63
N TRP A 33 14.64 12.99 -2.38
CA TRP A 33 13.22 12.89 -2.76
C TRP A 33 13.08 12.94 -4.29
N ASP A 34 12.15 12.17 -4.82
CA ASP A 34 11.71 12.30 -6.21
C ASP A 34 10.65 13.41 -6.28
N GLU A 35 11.01 14.53 -6.89
CA GLU A 35 10.17 15.73 -7.00
C GLU A 35 9.03 15.56 -8.01
N ASP A 36 9.13 14.59 -8.93
CA ASP A 36 8.11 14.30 -9.94
C ASP A 36 6.96 13.44 -9.36
N LEU A 37 7.18 12.81 -8.19
CA LEU A 37 6.13 12.03 -7.52
C LEU A 37 5.09 12.92 -6.84
N ALA A 38 3.87 12.91 -7.36
CA ALA A 38 2.75 13.64 -6.75
C ALA A 38 2.31 13.10 -5.37
N SER A 39 2.61 11.85 -5.03
CA SER A 39 2.29 11.28 -3.71
C SER A 39 3.22 10.13 -3.33
N SER A 40 3.15 9.70 -2.07
CA SER A 40 3.94 8.58 -1.52
C SER A 40 5.46 8.80 -1.50
N GLN A 41 5.92 10.04 -1.71
CA GLN A 41 7.33 10.42 -1.72
C GLN A 41 8.11 9.87 -0.51
N ASP A 42 7.59 10.07 0.71
CA ASP A 42 8.25 9.58 1.94
C ASP A 42 8.50 8.06 1.92
N TYR A 43 7.50 7.28 1.49
CA TYR A 43 7.57 5.82 1.50
C TYR A 43 8.37 5.27 0.33
N GLU A 44 8.39 5.99 -0.80
CA GLU A 44 9.25 5.68 -1.93
C GLU A 44 10.72 5.93 -1.59
N LEU A 45 11.04 7.06 -0.94
CA LEU A 45 12.38 7.33 -0.43
C LEU A 45 12.82 6.28 0.60
N LEU A 46 11.97 5.97 1.58
CA LEU A 46 12.27 4.93 2.58
C LEU A 46 12.52 3.57 1.93
N PHE A 47 11.77 3.23 0.88
CA PHE A 47 12.01 2.02 0.09
C PHE A 47 13.41 2.01 -0.53
N ARG A 48 13.80 3.08 -1.25
CA ARG A 48 15.15 3.21 -1.83
C ARG A 48 16.24 3.16 -0.76
N MET A 49 16.03 3.82 0.39
CA MET A 49 16.97 3.79 1.52
C MET A 49 17.15 2.38 2.08
N LEU A 50 16.07 1.63 2.32
CA LEU A 50 16.17 0.25 2.82
C LEU A 50 16.87 -0.67 1.81
N ARG A 51 16.60 -0.53 0.50
CA ARG A 51 17.31 -1.27 -0.56
C ARG A 51 18.82 -1.02 -0.56
N LYS A 52 19.25 0.15 -0.09
CA LYS A 52 20.67 0.54 0.04
C LYS A 52 21.26 0.18 1.41
N GLY A 53 20.54 -0.56 2.25
CA GLY A 53 21.02 -1.03 3.55
C GLY A 53 20.91 0.01 4.66
N ALA A 54 20.08 1.05 4.50
CA ALA A 54 19.82 2.00 5.58
C ALA A 54 19.22 1.28 6.81
N ARG A 55 19.66 1.69 8.00
CA ARG A 55 19.16 1.16 9.27
C ARG A 55 18.06 2.06 9.83
N VAL A 56 17.09 1.44 10.48
CA VAL A 56 15.95 2.12 11.10
C VAL A 56 16.06 1.99 12.61
N ALA A 57 15.92 3.11 13.31
CA ALA A 57 15.78 3.17 14.75
C ALA A 57 14.47 3.87 15.11
N TRP A 58 13.89 3.51 16.24
CA TRP A 58 12.57 3.97 16.64
C TRP A 58 12.64 4.74 17.95
N ASP A 59 12.13 5.96 17.92
CA ASP A 59 11.76 6.67 19.14
C ASP A 59 10.32 6.29 19.52
N ARG A 60 10.12 5.90 20.78
CA ARG A 60 8.81 5.52 21.32
C ARG A 60 8.03 6.74 21.81
N GLN A 61 8.65 7.91 21.87
CA GLN A 61 8.01 9.15 22.26
C GLN A 61 7.27 9.78 21.09
N VAL A 62 6.03 10.22 21.33
CA VAL A 62 5.25 10.97 20.35
C VAL A 62 5.70 12.43 20.40
N ALA A 63 6.66 12.78 19.53
CA ALA A 63 7.22 14.13 19.44
C ALA A 63 6.60 14.99 18.32
N THR A 64 5.64 14.46 17.56
CA THR A 64 5.07 15.14 16.38
C THR A 64 3.54 15.12 16.40
N ARG A 65 2.93 16.28 16.16
CA ARG A 65 1.48 16.42 15.96
C ARG A 65 1.20 16.91 14.55
N VAL A 66 0.58 16.07 13.73
CA VAL A 66 0.16 16.43 12.37
C VAL A 66 -1.25 17.01 12.40
N LEU A 67 -1.40 18.27 11.99
CA LEU A 67 -2.71 18.94 11.89
C LEU A 67 -3.30 18.70 10.50
N LYS A 68 -4.42 17.98 10.44
CA LYS A 68 -5.14 17.74 9.19
C LYS A 68 -5.99 18.95 8.83
N ARG A 69 -5.76 19.49 7.63
CA ARG A 69 -6.58 20.57 7.06
C ARG A 69 -7.91 20.01 6.55
N ALA A 70 -8.95 20.84 6.53
CA ALA A 70 -10.25 20.47 5.97
C ALA A 70 -10.15 20.26 4.43
N THR A 71 -9.40 21.13 3.75
CA THR A 71 -9.19 21.15 2.29
C THR A 71 -7.71 21.30 1.93
N GLY A 72 -7.37 21.10 0.65
CA GLY A 72 -6.00 21.27 0.13
C GLY A 72 -4.99 20.19 0.55
N SER A 73 -5.48 19.01 0.94
CA SER A 73 -4.62 17.86 1.25
C SER A 73 -4.27 17.12 -0.04
N ILE A 74 -2.98 16.99 -0.35
CA ILE A 74 -2.48 16.26 -1.53
C ILE A 74 -3.07 14.84 -1.59
N SER A 75 -3.15 14.15 -0.44
CA SER A 75 -3.73 12.81 -0.35
C SER A 75 -5.24 12.71 -0.64
N ARG A 76 -5.92 13.85 -0.79
CA ARG A 76 -7.35 13.96 -1.15
C ARG A 76 -7.54 14.54 -2.56
N THR A 77 -6.46 14.82 -3.28
CA THR A 77 -6.48 15.25 -4.67
C THR A 77 -6.11 14.07 -5.54
N ASP A 78 -6.90 13.79 -6.57
CA ASP A 78 -6.72 12.66 -7.49
C ASP A 78 -6.52 11.31 -6.75
N GLU A 79 -7.58 10.88 -6.05
CA GLU A 79 -7.56 9.66 -5.24
C GLU A 79 -7.20 8.42 -6.07
N ARG A 80 -7.70 8.34 -7.32
CA ARG A 80 -7.38 7.23 -8.21
C ARG A 80 -5.88 7.15 -8.47
N ALA A 81 -5.25 8.24 -8.90
CA ALA A 81 -3.81 8.23 -9.17
C ALA A 81 -2.97 7.99 -7.90
N ASN A 82 -3.45 8.45 -6.74
CA ASN A 82 -2.81 8.13 -5.45
C ASN A 82 -2.82 6.62 -5.17
N TRP A 83 -3.93 5.92 -5.43
CA TRP A 83 -4.02 4.47 -5.27
C TRP A 83 -3.20 3.70 -6.32
N GLU A 84 -3.12 4.20 -7.55
CA GLU A 84 -2.25 3.62 -8.59
C GLU A 84 -0.77 3.71 -8.19
N ARG A 85 -0.30 4.86 -7.69
CA ARG A 85 1.05 5.04 -7.13
C ARG A 85 1.28 4.14 -5.91
N TYR A 86 0.27 4.03 -5.04
CA TYR A 86 0.32 3.14 -3.88
C TYR A 86 0.56 1.68 -4.31
N VAL A 87 -0.19 1.19 -5.31
CA VAL A 87 -0.05 -0.16 -5.89
C VAL A 87 1.32 -0.35 -6.53
N ALA A 88 1.78 0.61 -7.34
CA ALA A 88 3.08 0.54 -7.99
C ALA A 88 4.22 0.37 -6.98
N LEU A 89 4.20 1.15 -5.90
CA LEU A 89 5.21 1.07 -4.85
C LEU A 89 5.20 -0.28 -4.12
N ARG A 90 4.01 -0.86 -3.84
CA ARG A 90 3.92 -2.17 -3.15
C ARG A 90 4.43 -3.30 -4.03
N LYS A 91 4.17 -3.23 -5.33
CA LYS A 91 4.72 -4.20 -6.28
C LYS A 91 6.23 -4.12 -6.34
N ALA A 92 6.80 -2.91 -6.42
CA ALA A 92 8.24 -2.73 -6.39
C ALA A 92 8.86 -3.31 -5.10
N MET A 93 8.21 -3.13 -3.95
CA MET A 93 8.63 -3.77 -2.69
C MET A 93 8.56 -5.29 -2.77
N LYS A 94 7.45 -5.85 -3.29
CA LYS A 94 7.27 -7.30 -3.43
C LYS A 94 8.33 -7.92 -4.33
N ASP A 95 8.52 -7.34 -5.52
CA ASP A 95 9.50 -7.80 -6.50
C ASP A 95 10.91 -7.77 -5.90
N HIS A 96 11.25 -6.70 -5.17
CA HIS A 96 12.54 -6.60 -4.49
C HIS A 96 12.72 -7.70 -3.44
N LEU A 97 11.73 -7.91 -2.56
CA LEU A 97 11.83 -8.90 -1.48
C LEU A 97 11.89 -10.34 -2.01
N LEU A 98 11.09 -10.66 -3.03
CA LEU A 98 11.14 -11.94 -3.72
C LEU A 98 12.50 -12.17 -4.40
N ALA A 99 13.10 -11.13 -4.98
CA ALA A 99 14.42 -11.24 -5.59
C ALA A 99 15.56 -11.39 -4.57
N GLN A 100 15.36 -11.01 -3.30
CA GLN A 100 16.35 -11.19 -2.24
C GLN A 100 16.26 -12.59 -1.64
N ASP A 101 15.12 -12.94 -1.04
CA ASP A 101 14.88 -14.24 -0.43
C ASP A 101 13.38 -14.45 -0.22
N PRO A 102 12.70 -15.22 -1.10
CA PRO A 102 11.27 -15.46 -1.00
C PRO A 102 10.83 -16.11 0.32
N SER A 103 11.68 -16.98 0.90
CA SER A 103 11.35 -17.71 2.12
C SER A 103 11.50 -16.81 3.34
N ALA A 104 12.58 -16.04 3.42
CA ALA A 104 12.82 -15.15 4.55
C ALA A 104 11.80 -13.99 4.63
N TYR A 105 11.26 -13.56 3.49
CA TYR A 105 10.30 -12.45 3.41
C TYR A 105 8.86 -12.89 3.11
N ALA A 106 8.53 -14.17 3.31
CA ALA A 106 7.19 -14.71 3.01
C ALA A 106 6.07 -13.94 3.73
N GLU A 107 6.28 -13.54 4.99
CA GLU A 107 5.30 -12.77 5.75
C GLU A 107 5.12 -11.34 5.23
N GLU A 108 6.21 -10.66 4.87
CA GLU A 108 6.19 -9.35 4.25
C GLU A 108 5.47 -9.40 2.89
N VAL A 109 5.73 -10.43 2.08
CA VAL A 109 5.05 -10.66 0.80
C VAL A 109 3.55 -10.89 0.99
N ALA A 110 3.17 -11.74 1.95
CA ALA A 110 1.75 -11.97 2.27
C ALA A 110 1.06 -10.67 2.76
N ALA A 111 1.77 -9.86 3.56
CA ALA A 111 1.26 -8.55 3.95
C ALA A 111 1.10 -7.63 2.74
N ILE A 112 2.07 -7.60 1.82
CA ILE A 112 1.96 -6.81 0.58
C ILE A 112 0.74 -7.24 -0.23
N ASP A 113 0.50 -8.54 -0.42
CA ASP A 113 -0.66 -9.05 -1.14
C ASP A 113 -1.97 -8.57 -0.52
N GLN A 114 -2.07 -8.60 0.82
CA GLN A 114 -3.23 -8.07 1.52
C GLN A 114 -3.44 -6.56 1.26
N TYR A 115 -2.38 -5.75 1.24
CA TYR A 115 -2.49 -4.31 0.96
C TYR A 115 -2.75 -3.99 -0.52
N LEU A 116 -2.14 -4.75 -1.43
CA LEU A 116 -2.44 -4.68 -2.87
C LEU A 116 -3.90 -5.02 -3.10
N PHE A 117 -4.40 -6.09 -2.48
CA PHE A 117 -5.80 -6.47 -2.56
C PHE A 117 -6.74 -5.36 -2.11
N MET A 118 -6.46 -4.75 -0.94
CA MET A 118 -7.25 -3.63 -0.44
C MET A 118 -7.26 -2.43 -1.41
N ALA A 119 -6.10 -2.08 -1.98
CA ALA A 119 -5.99 -0.99 -2.94
C ALA A 119 -6.73 -1.30 -4.25
N LEU A 120 -6.63 -2.53 -4.75
CA LEU A 120 -7.29 -2.96 -5.98
C LEU A 120 -8.81 -2.98 -5.85
N ARG A 121 -9.35 -3.27 -4.66
CA ARG A 121 -10.80 -3.12 -4.40
C ARG A 121 -11.27 -1.69 -4.55
N ILE A 122 -10.45 -0.72 -4.15
CA ILE A 122 -10.75 0.70 -4.33
C ILE A 122 -10.63 1.06 -5.81
N LEU A 123 -9.55 0.66 -6.49
CA LEU A 123 -9.41 0.92 -7.93
C LEU A 123 -10.51 0.28 -8.78
N ALA A 124 -11.03 -0.88 -8.36
CA ALA A 124 -12.16 -1.52 -9.01
C ALA A 124 -13.45 -0.68 -9.01
N THR A 125 -13.60 0.32 -8.11
CA THR A 125 -14.75 1.23 -8.18
C THR A 125 -14.65 2.24 -9.33
N TYR A 126 -13.44 2.46 -9.86
CA TYR A 126 -13.20 3.33 -11.02
C TYR A 126 -13.13 2.52 -12.32
N ASP A 127 -12.42 1.39 -12.30
CA ASP A 127 -12.24 0.51 -13.46
C ASP A 127 -12.06 -0.94 -12.97
N LEU A 128 -13.11 -1.74 -13.12
CA LEU A 128 -13.12 -3.12 -12.64
C LEU A 128 -12.19 -4.01 -13.48
N ASP A 129 -12.19 -3.86 -14.80
CA ASP A 129 -11.46 -4.76 -15.68
C ASP A 129 -9.95 -4.54 -15.53
N ALA A 130 -9.51 -3.29 -15.42
CA ALA A 130 -8.13 -2.95 -15.10
C ALA A 130 -7.71 -3.49 -13.73
N ALA A 131 -8.56 -3.35 -12.70
CA ALA A 131 -8.26 -3.86 -11.36
C ALA A 131 -8.18 -5.40 -11.34
N VAL A 132 -9.02 -6.10 -12.11
CA VAL A 132 -8.97 -7.57 -12.23
C VAL A 132 -7.72 -8.04 -12.95
N ALA A 133 -7.33 -7.36 -14.04
CA ALA A 133 -6.08 -7.65 -14.74
C ALA A 133 -4.87 -7.48 -13.80
N GLU A 134 -4.84 -6.38 -13.05
CA GLU A 134 -3.77 -6.10 -12.10
C GLU A 134 -3.76 -7.08 -10.91
N PHE A 135 -4.93 -7.47 -10.41
CA PHE A 135 -5.05 -8.50 -9.38
C PHE A 135 -4.39 -9.82 -9.82
N ARG A 136 -4.72 -10.29 -11.03
CA ARG A 136 -4.17 -11.55 -11.58
C ARG A 136 -2.66 -11.50 -11.77
N ARG A 137 -2.12 -10.33 -12.08
CA ARG A 137 -0.69 -10.13 -12.34
C ARG A 137 0.14 -10.02 -11.07
N SER A 138 -0.41 -9.38 -10.03
CA SER A 138 0.39 -8.89 -8.91
C SER A 138 0.14 -9.62 -7.59
N ILE A 139 -1.02 -10.25 -7.41
CA ILE A 139 -1.33 -11.01 -6.19
C ILE A 139 -0.81 -12.44 -6.30
N SER A 140 -0.22 -12.96 -5.23
CA SER A 140 0.33 -14.33 -5.23
C SER A 140 -0.76 -15.38 -5.45
N PRO A 141 -0.44 -16.51 -6.13
CA PRO A 141 -1.35 -17.64 -6.25
C PRO A 141 -1.78 -18.16 -4.87
N GLY A 142 -3.04 -18.56 -4.73
CA GLY A 142 -3.58 -19.09 -3.48
C GLY A 142 -3.84 -18.04 -2.39
N PHE A 143 -3.70 -16.74 -2.70
CA PHE A 143 -4.05 -15.68 -1.77
C PHE A 143 -5.51 -15.79 -1.29
N VAL A 144 -5.71 -15.61 0.02
CA VAL A 144 -7.03 -15.49 0.64
C VAL A 144 -7.04 -14.20 1.45
N PRO A 145 -8.02 -13.29 1.21
CA PRO A 145 -8.08 -12.03 1.91
C PRO A 145 -8.41 -12.21 3.39
N HIS A 146 -7.67 -11.54 4.25
CA HIS A 146 -7.93 -11.55 5.68
C HIS A 146 -9.00 -10.53 6.05
N VAL A 147 -9.86 -10.90 7.00
CA VAL A 147 -10.85 -10.01 7.60
C VAL A 147 -10.14 -8.88 8.35
N GLY A 148 -10.67 -7.68 8.22
CA GLY A 148 -10.13 -6.50 8.90
C GLY A 148 -11.04 -5.30 8.71
N ARG A 149 -10.54 -4.11 9.04
CA ARG A 149 -11.35 -2.88 9.02
C ARG A 149 -12.02 -2.59 7.68
N ALA A 150 -11.41 -3.00 6.57
CA ALA A 150 -11.92 -2.76 5.21
C ALA A 150 -12.55 -3.99 4.54
N ILE A 151 -12.36 -5.20 5.10
CA ILE A 151 -12.76 -6.48 4.49
C ILE A 151 -13.59 -7.25 5.51
N THR A 152 -14.86 -7.49 5.18
CA THR A 152 -15.81 -8.20 6.04
C THR A 152 -15.79 -9.70 5.76
N GLU A 153 -16.20 -10.51 6.74
CA GLU A 153 -16.38 -11.96 6.57
C GLU A 153 -17.28 -12.31 5.37
N ARG A 154 -18.38 -11.57 5.22
CA ARG A 154 -19.28 -11.73 4.06
C ARG A 154 -18.56 -11.50 2.73
N TYR A 155 -17.65 -10.54 2.67
CA TYR A 155 -16.89 -10.32 1.44
C TYR A 155 -15.88 -11.44 1.20
N VAL A 156 -15.22 -11.94 2.25
CA VAL A 156 -14.33 -13.10 2.14
C VAL A 156 -15.11 -14.33 1.63
N LEU A 157 -16.34 -14.54 2.11
CA LEU A 157 -17.22 -15.60 1.59
C LEU A 157 -17.50 -15.43 0.09
N LEU A 158 -17.89 -14.23 -0.36
CA LEU A 158 -18.13 -13.95 -1.78
C LEU A 158 -16.85 -14.15 -2.61
N TYR A 159 -15.70 -13.73 -2.08
CA TYR A 159 -14.40 -13.91 -2.73
C TYR A 159 -14.06 -15.40 -2.89
N ASN A 160 -14.25 -16.21 -1.86
CA ASN A 160 -13.96 -17.65 -1.91
C ASN A 160 -14.87 -18.39 -2.90
N LEU A 161 -16.11 -17.92 -3.09
CA LEU A 161 -17.06 -18.54 -4.02
C LEU A 161 -16.91 -18.07 -5.46
N LEU A 162 -16.64 -16.78 -5.68
CA LEU A 162 -16.75 -16.13 -6.99
C LEU A 162 -15.42 -15.55 -7.51
N GLY A 163 -14.36 -15.64 -6.72
CA GLY A 163 -13.11 -14.91 -6.94
C GLY A 163 -13.27 -13.40 -6.83
N PHE A 164 -12.17 -12.69 -7.12
CA PHE A 164 -12.12 -11.22 -7.00
C PHE A 164 -13.18 -10.50 -7.84
N ALA A 165 -13.23 -10.80 -9.16
CA ALA A 165 -14.14 -10.12 -10.08
C ALA A 165 -15.62 -10.34 -9.71
N GLY A 166 -15.99 -11.58 -9.36
CA GLY A 166 -17.36 -11.91 -9.00
C GLY A 166 -17.80 -11.30 -7.67
N ALA A 167 -16.91 -11.31 -6.65
CA ALA A 167 -17.19 -10.67 -5.36
C ALA A 167 -17.42 -9.16 -5.50
N GLU A 168 -16.61 -8.50 -6.31
CA GLU A 168 -16.73 -7.07 -6.60
C GLU A 168 -18.03 -6.74 -7.36
N LYS A 169 -18.42 -7.55 -8.37
CA LYS A 169 -19.70 -7.39 -9.08
C LYS A 169 -20.91 -7.60 -8.14
N ALA A 170 -20.88 -8.65 -7.32
CA ALA A 170 -21.95 -8.97 -6.37
C ALA A 170 -22.19 -7.84 -5.33
N LEU A 171 -21.11 -7.20 -4.86
CA LEU A 171 -21.22 -6.05 -3.96
C LEU A 171 -21.89 -4.83 -4.63
N ARG A 172 -21.60 -4.57 -5.91
CA ARG A 172 -22.15 -3.42 -6.64
C ARG A 172 -23.65 -3.59 -6.91
N LEU A 173 -24.09 -4.80 -7.27
CA LEU A 173 -25.52 -5.10 -7.44
C LEU A 173 -26.33 -4.80 -6.16
N ARG A 174 -25.72 -4.98 -4.99
CA ARG A 174 -26.37 -4.69 -3.70
C ARG A 174 -26.37 -3.21 -3.32
N LYS A 175 -25.41 -2.41 -3.83
CA LYS A 175 -25.32 -0.98 -3.51
C LYS A 175 -26.23 -0.09 -4.39
N GLY A 176 -26.84 -0.64 -5.45
CA GLY A 176 -27.48 0.17 -6.49
C GLY A 176 -26.43 1.00 -7.27
N PRO A 177 -26.78 1.58 -8.43
CA PRO A 177 -25.88 2.47 -9.15
C PRO A 177 -25.52 3.65 -8.25
N SER A 178 -24.28 3.65 -7.76
CA SER A 178 -23.75 4.74 -6.95
C SER A 178 -23.16 5.76 -7.91
N HIS A 179 -23.85 6.89 -8.12
CA HIS A 179 -23.18 8.07 -8.64
C HIS A 179 -22.03 8.43 -7.68
N PRO A 180 -20.80 8.63 -8.16
CA PRO A 180 -19.77 9.24 -7.33
C PRO A 180 -20.28 10.63 -6.95
N ALA A 181 -20.43 10.88 -5.64
CA ALA A 181 -20.68 12.22 -5.13
C ALA A 181 -19.45 13.09 -5.44
N PRO A 182 -19.65 14.38 -5.77
CA PRO A 182 -18.61 15.30 -6.23
C PRO A 182 -17.49 15.54 -5.21
#